data_AF-E9GCZ3-F1
#
_entry.id   AF-E9GCZ3-F1
#
_cell.length_a   1.000
_cell.length_b   1.000
_cell.length_c   1.000
_cell.angle_alpha   90.00
_cell.angle_beta   90.00
_cell.angle_gamma   90.00
#
_symmetry.space_group_name_H-M   'P 1'
#
loop_
_entity.id
_entity.type
_entity.pdbx_description
1 polymer ?
#
loop_
_entity_poly.entity_id
_entity_poly.type
_entity_poly.pdbx_seq_one_letter_code
_entity_poly.pdbx_strand_id
1 'polypeptide(L)' 'NVHLWGNGEVAVWLESLQLDEYRDDFIRHDIRGSELLTLERRDLKELGIHKVGHIKRIQQAILEIKENARLS' A
#
# COMPACT_ATOMS: atom_id res chain seq x y z
N ASN A 1 7.82 -7.37 -10.26
CA ASN A 1 8.78 -6.62 -9.42
C ASN A 1 8.06 -5.40 -8.83
N VAL A 2 7.61 -5.49 -7.58
CA VAL A 2 6.81 -4.41 -6.95
C VAL A 2 7.63 -3.15 -6.70
N HIS A 3 8.96 -3.25 -6.56
CA HIS A 3 9.82 -2.06 -6.40
C HIS A 3 9.79 -1.09 -7.59
N LEU A 4 9.30 -1.54 -8.76
CA LEU A 4 9.19 -0.72 -9.97
C LEU A 4 7.79 -0.13 -10.17
N TRP A 5 6.84 -0.42 -9.29
CA TRP A 5 5.49 0.11 -9.39
C TRP A 5 5.48 1.62 -9.26
N GLY A 6 4.85 2.29 -10.22
CA GLY A 6 4.45 3.69 -10.08
C GLY A 6 3.21 3.83 -9.19
N ASN A 7 2.81 5.08 -8.94
CA ASN A 7 1.63 5.39 -8.12
C ASN A 7 0.32 4.82 -8.70
N GLY A 8 0.20 4.68 -10.02
CA GLY A 8 -0.95 4.05 -10.68
C GLY A 8 -1.10 2.56 -10.38
N GLU A 9 0.02 1.82 -10.32
CA GLU A 9 0.00 0.40 -9.95
C GLU A 9 -0.32 0.22 -8.46
N VAL A 10 0.19 1.10 -7.60
CA VAL A 10 -0.17 1.15 -6.18
C VAL A 10 -1.67 1.44 -5.98
N ALA A 11 -2.23 2.35 -6.78
CA ALA A 11 -3.67 2.64 -6.80
C ALA A 11 -4.51 1.41 -7.16
N VAL A 12 -4.15 0.70 -8.24
CA VAL A 12 -4.82 -0.56 -8.64
C VAL A 12 -4.69 -1.62 -7.55
N TRP A 13 -3.55 -1.69 -6.87
CA TRP A 13 -3.37 -2.59 -5.74
C TRP A 13 -4.30 -2.25 -4.57
N LEU A 14 -4.49 -0.97 -4.21
CA LEU A 14 -5.47 -0.56 -3.20
C LEU A 14 -6.91 -0.95 -3.59
N GLU A 15 -7.29 -0.76 -4.85
CA GLU A 15 -8.59 -1.18 -5.39
C GLU A 15 -8.79 -2.70 -5.20
N SER A 16 -7.75 -3.52 -5.45
CA SER A 16 -7.81 -4.98 -5.25
C SER A 16 -8.05 -5.40 -3.79
N LEU A 17 -7.72 -4.53 -2.83
CA LEU A 17 -7.96 -4.71 -1.40
C LEU A 17 -9.30 -4.15 -0.91
N GLN A 18 -10.13 -3.62 -1.82
CA GLN A 18 -11.34 -2.85 -1.52
C GLN A 18 -11.03 -1.64 -0.62
N LEU A 19 -9.95 -0.92 -0.97
CA LEU A 19 -9.46 0.28 -0.30
C LEU A 19 -9.27 1.45 -1.27
N ASP A 20 -10.08 1.47 -2.33
CA ASP A 20 -10.11 2.52 -3.35
C ASP A 20 -10.40 3.91 -2.76
N GLU A 21 -11.03 3.98 -1.58
CA GLU A 21 -11.24 5.23 -0.83
C GLU A 21 -9.93 5.99 -0.50
N TYR A 22 -8.75 5.32 -0.51
CA TYR A 22 -7.44 5.94 -0.23
C TYR A 22 -6.60 6.19 -1.48
N ARG A 23 -7.11 5.85 -2.66
CA ARG A 23 -6.37 5.93 -3.93
C ARG A 23 -5.82 7.33 -4.18
N ASP A 24 -6.67 8.34 -4.06
CA ASP A 24 -6.30 9.72 -4.35
C ASP A 24 -5.28 10.26 -3.35
N ASP A 25 -5.31 9.80 -2.09
CA ASP A 25 -4.29 10.14 -1.10
C ASP A 25 -2.94 9.51 -1.46
N PHE A 26 -2.92 8.22 -1.82
CA PHE A 26 -1.67 7.57 -2.23
C PHE A 26 -1.08 8.19 -3.50
N ILE A 27 -1.91 8.56 -4.48
CA ILE A 27 -1.46 9.25 -5.69
C ILE A 27 -0.94 10.66 -5.36
N ARG A 28 -1.66 11.44 -4.56
CA ARG A 28 -1.26 12.81 -4.18
C ARG A 28 0.06 12.84 -3.41
N HIS A 29 0.31 11.82 -2.60
CA HIS A 29 1.55 11.65 -1.85
C HIS A 29 2.66 10.95 -2.65
N ASP A 30 2.43 10.65 -3.95
CA ASP A 30 3.33 9.89 -4.83
C ASP A 30 3.86 8.59 -4.21
N ILE A 31 2.98 7.85 -3.53
CA ILE A 31 3.34 6.55 -2.95
C ILE A 31 3.54 5.55 -4.09
N ARG A 32 4.80 5.14 -4.28
CA ARG A 32 5.21 4.13 -5.26
C ARG A 32 5.55 2.81 -4.58
N GLY A 33 5.89 1.80 -5.36
CA GLY A 33 6.13 0.46 -4.86
C GLY A 33 7.23 0.36 -3.81
N SER A 34 8.32 1.12 -3.96
CA SER A 34 9.39 1.18 -2.95
C SER A 34 8.90 1.69 -1.59
N GLU A 35 8.13 2.77 -1.59
CA GLU A 35 7.59 3.46 -0.42
C GLU A 35 6.49 2.61 0.22
N LEU A 36 5.61 2.01 -0.60
CA LEU A 36 4.57 1.09 -0.20
C LEU A 36 5.16 -0.05 0.65
N LEU A 37 6.27 -0.65 0.20
CA LEU A 37 6.92 -1.74 0.90
C LEU A 37 7.55 -1.32 2.24
N THR A 38 7.74 -0.02 2.48
CA THR A 38 8.28 0.49 3.74
C THR A 38 7.24 1.10 4.68
N LEU A 39 5.97 1.24 4.24
CA LEU A 39 4.93 1.86 5.06
C LEU A 39 4.73 1.14 6.40
N GLU A 40 4.88 1.89 7.47
CA GLU A 40 4.56 1.48 8.82
C GLU A 40 3.17 1.98 9.22
N ARG A 41 2.68 1.48 10.35
CA ARG A 41 1.38 1.90 10.90
C ARG A 41 1.29 3.42 11.09
N ARG A 42 2.40 4.08 11.42
CA ARG A 42 2.45 5.52 11.60
C ARG A 42 2.19 6.26 10.29
N ASP A 43 2.87 5.86 9.22
CA ASP A 43 2.73 6.48 7.90
C ASP A 43 1.29 6.33 7.37
N LEU A 44 0.68 5.16 7.57
CA LEU A 44 -0.73 4.94 7.21
C LEU A 44 -1.67 5.91 7.93
N LYS A 45 -1.39 6.25 9.20
CA LYS A 45 -2.17 7.27 9.90
C LYS A 45 -1.91 8.67 9.36
N GLU A 46 -0.68 8.99 8.99
CA GLU A 46 -0.32 10.27 8.38
C GLU A 46 -0.97 10.44 6.99
N LEU A 47 -1.21 9.34 6.28
CA LEU A 47 -2.01 9.26 5.05
C LEU A 47 -3.53 9.27 5.28
N GLY A 48 -4.01 9.51 6.50
CA GLY A 48 -5.44 9.61 6.82
C GLY A 48 -6.15 8.27 7.09
N ILE A 49 -5.44 7.15 7.09
CA ILE A 49 -6.02 5.83 7.33
C ILE A 49 -6.09 5.56 8.84
N HIS A 50 -7.27 5.79 9.42
CA HIS A 50 -7.48 5.61 10.87
C HIS A 50 -8.27 4.34 11.24
N LYS A 51 -9.01 3.75 10.29
CA LYS A 51 -9.78 2.52 10.50
C LYS A 51 -8.82 1.35 10.77
N VAL A 52 -8.87 0.77 11.97
CA VAL A 52 -7.97 -0.33 12.39
C VAL A 52 -8.00 -1.52 11.43
N GLY A 53 -9.18 -1.88 10.92
CA GLY A 53 -9.32 -2.95 9.94
C GLY A 53 -8.58 -2.67 8.63
N HIS A 54 -8.54 -1.41 8.19
CA HIS A 54 -7.90 -1.01 6.94
C HIS A 54 -6.39 -1.02 7.10
N ILE A 55 -5.89 -0.46 8.21
CA ILE A 55 -4.47 -0.54 8.59
C ILE A 55 -4.00 -2.00 8.58
N LYS A 56 -4.75 -2.90 9.25
CA LYS A 56 -4.39 -4.33 9.30
C LYS A 56 -4.37 -4.98 7.91
N ARG A 57 -5.36 -4.67 7.06
CA ARG A 57 -5.43 -5.22 5.69
C ARG A 57 -4.23 -4.79 4.85
N ILE A 58 -3.89 -3.50 4.88
CA ILE A 58 -2.73 -2.96 4.15
C ILE A 58 -1.42 -3.59 4.65
N GLN A 59 -1.20 -3.63 5.96
CA GLN A 59 0.01 -4.21 6.53
C GLN A 59 0.16 -5.69 6.17
N GLN A 60 -0.93 -6.46 6.24
CA GLN A 60 -0.93 -7.86 5.88
C GLN A 60 -0.63 -8.07 4.38
N ALA A 61 -1.26 -7.29 3.50
CA ALA A 61 -1.03 -7.39 2.06
C ALA A 61 0.42 -7.00 1.66
N ILE A 62 1.04 -6.03 2.35
CA ILE A 62 2.46 -5.69 2.15
C ILE A 62 3.38 -6.85 2.57
N LEU A 63 3.07 -7.54 3.67
CA LEU A 63 3.83 -8.71 4.10
C LEU A 63 3.75 -9.83 3.04
N GLU A 64 2.56 -10.12 2.53
CA GLU A 64 2.34 -11.13 1.48
C GLU A 64 3.09 -10.80 0.18
N ILE A 65 3.11 -9.52 -0.23
CA ILE A 65 3.91 -9.09 -1.38
C ILE A 65 5.40 -9.40 -1.17
N LYS A 66 5.94 -9.08 0.02
CA LYS A 66 7.36 -9.31 0.34
C LYS A 66 7.70 -10.80 0.35
N GLU A 67 6.81 -11.63 0.88
CA GLU A 67 7.00 -13.08 0.89
C GLU A 67 6.98 -13.66 -0.52
N ASN A 68 6.04 -13.24 -1.37
CA ASN A 68 5.96 -13.66 -2.77
C ASN A 68 7.21 -13.24 -3.56
N ALA A 69 7.72 -12.02 -3.33
CA ALA A 69 8.93 -11.53 -3.99
C ALA A 69 10.20 -12.29 -3.57
N ARG A 70 10.21 -12.93 -2.40
CA ARG A 70 11.34 -13.76 -1.93
C ARG A 70 11.32 -15.16 -2.57
N LEU A 71 10.15 -15.62 -3.02
CA LEU A 71 9.95 -16.95 -3.61
C LEU A 71 10.08 -16.96 -5.14
N SER A 72 10.07 -15.79 -5.77
CA SER A 72 10.24 -15.57 -7.21
C SER A 72 11.67 -15.19 -7.57
#